data_AF-A0A8T3NP43-F1
#
_entry.id   AF-A0A8T3NP43-F1
#
_cell.length_a   1.000
_cell.length_b   1.000
_cell.length_c   1.000
_cell.angle_alpha   90.00
_cell.angle_beta   90.00
_cell.angle_gamma   90.00
#
_symmetry.space_group_name_H-M   'P 1'
#
loop_
_entity.id
_entity.type
_entity.pdbx_description
1 polymer ?
#
loop_
_entity_poly.entity_id
_entity_poly.type
_entity_poly.pdbx_seq_one_letter_code
_entity_poly.pdbx_strand_id
1 'polypeptide(L)'
;MNDSFAWWLVIAGVAIGVGLAWLILGRLPRTDDDLSTTEREAEAAWISSSIALYGGDAPEPLVEEILELHRHYLETPPARATAEGYERLDPADIDDAPDLGSAREIEAIDAVEAHPARSPRDATVYQDPL
;
A
#
# COMPACT_ATOMS: atom_id res chain seq x y z
N MET A 1 22.12 19.47 49.93
CA MET A 1 21.10 18.59 49.31
C MET A 1 21.54 17.15 49.54
N ASN A 2 20.65 16.20 49.79
CA ASN A 2 21.05 14.82 50.07
C ASN A 2 21.45 14.14 48.74
N ASP A 3 22.73 13.82 48.56
CA ASP A 3 23.26 13.20 47.34
C ASP A 3 22.52 11.91 46.97
N SER A 4 22.08 11.14 47.98
CA SER A 4 21.26 9.94 47.78
C SER A 4 19.91 10.25 47.13
N PHE A 5 19.30 11.39 47.46
CA PHE A 5 18.03 11.82 46.86
C PHE A 5 18.23 12.29 45.43
N ALA A 6 19.31 13.02 45.15
CA ALA A 6 19.64 13.47 43.80
C ALA A 6 19.83 12.27 42.85
N TRP A 7 20.48 11.20 43.32
CA TRP A 7 20.66 9.97 42.54
C TRP A 7 19.34 9.28 42.20
N TRP A 8 18.39 9.22 43.14
CA TRP A 8 17.06 8.65 42.89
C TRP A 8 16.27 9.41 41.83
N LEU A 9 16.40 10.74 41.76
CA LEU A 9 15.74 11.54 40.72
C LEU A 9 16.28 11.25 39.32
N VAL A 10 17.59 10.99 39.19
CA VAL A 10 18.18 10.60 37.91
C VAL A 10 17.61 9.27 37.44
N ILE A 11 17.56 8.27 38.33
CA ILE A 11 16.99 6.95 38.02
C ILE A 11 15.51 7.09 37.63
N ALA A 12 14.72 7.84 38.40
CA ALA A 12 13.30 8.04 38.12
C ALA A 12 13.11 8.75 36.77
N GLY A 13 13.91 9.78 36.47
CA GLY A 13 13.88 10.48 35.18
C GLY A 13 14.21 9.56 34.01
N VAL A 14 15.23 8.71 34.15
CA VAL A 14 15.59 7.71 33.12
C VAL A 14 14.47 6.69 32.95
N ALA A 15 13.90 6.15 34.04
CA ALA A 15 12.83 5.17 33.97
C ALA A 15 11.58 5.74 33.28
N ILE A 16 11.19 6.98 33.61
CA ILE A 16 10.09 7.67 32.94
C ILE A 16 10.42 7.93 31.47
N GLY A 17 11.63 8.41 31.17
CA GLY A 17 12.08 8.68 29.81
C GLY A 17 12.08 7.43 28.93
N VAL A 18 12.60 6.32 29.44
CA VAL A 18 12.57 5.01 28.76
C VAL A 18 11.14 4.52 28.60
N GLY A 19 10.28 4.66 29.62
CA GLY A 19 8.87 4.27 29.54
C GLY A 19 8.09 5.07 28.49
N LEU A 20 8.32 6.38 28.41
CA LEU A 20 7.71 7.25 27.39
C LEU A 20 8.26 6.97 26.00
N ALA A 21 9.58 6.80 25.86
CA ALA A 21 10.20 6.41 24.60
C ALA A 21 9.67 5.06 24.12
N TRP A 22 9.52 4.09 25.02
CA TRP A 22 8.90 2.80 24.74
C TRP A 22 7.42 2.93 24.36
N LEU A 23 6.66 3.81 25.01
CA LEU A 23 5.25 4.05 24.65
C LEU A 23 5.12 4.70 23.28
N ILE A 24 6.00 5.65 22.95
CA ILE A 24 6.02 6.32 21.65
C ILE A 24 6.46 5.36 20.54
N LEU A 25 7.55 4.61 20.78
CA LEU A 25 8.14 3.72 19.79
C LEU A 25 7.35 2.40 19.66
N GLY A 26 6.87 1.85 20.77
CA GLY A 26 6.02 0.67 20.81
C GLY A 26 4.58 0.93 20.33
N ARG A 27 4.20 2.19 20.04
CA ARG A 27 2.90 2.52 19.45
C ARG A 27 2.88 2.42 17.92
N LEU A 28 3.99 2.03 17.27
CA LEU A 28 4.04 1.72 15.83
C LEU A 28 5.00 0.54 15.59
N PRO A 29 4.60 -0.55 14.90
CA PRO A 29 3.44 -0.71 14.03
C PRO A 29 2.34 -1.56 14.68
N ARG A 30 1.08 -1.13 14.51
CA ARG A 30 0.02 -2.13 14.36
C ARG A 30 0.44 -2.95 13.15
N THR A 31 0.90 -4.18 13.35
CA THR A 31 1.09 -5.12 12.24
C THR A 31 -0.28 -5.24 11.57
N ASP A 32 -0.36 -5.18 10.24
CA ASP A 32 -1.61 -5.33 9.49
C ASP A 32 -2.35 -6.67 9.77
N ASP A 33 -1.69 -7.58 10.50
CA ASP A 33 -2.26 -8.77 11.15
C ASP A 33 -3.36 -8.46 12.17
N ASP A 34 -3.38 -7.25 12.74
CA ASP A 34 -4.29 -6.85 13.82
C ASP A 34 -5.45 -5.98 13.32
N LEU A 35 -5.62 -5.86 12.00
CA LEU A 35 -6.83 -5.29 11.39
C LEU A 35 -7.94 -6.33 11.48
N SER A 36 -8.94 -6.04 12.30
CA SER A 36 -10.13 -6.88 12.39
C SER A 36 -10.85 -6.95 11.03
N THR A 37 -11.53 -8.07 10.72
CA THR A 37 -12.31 -8.23 9.48
C THR A 37 -13.23 -7.04 9.23
N THR A 38 -13.83 -6.49 10.30
CA THR A 38 -14.70 -5.32 10.25
C THR A 38 -13.99 -4.02 9.85
N GLU A 39 -12.73 -3.82 10.27
CA GLU A 39 -11.94 -2.65 9.83
C GLU A 39 -11.56 -2.78 8.35
N ARG A 40 -11.28 -3.99 7.87
CA ARG A 40 -10.98 -4.25 6.45
C ARG A 40 -12.19 -4.00 5.55
N GLU A 41 -13.38 -4.45 5.96
CA GLU A 41 -14.64 -4.16 5.25
C GLU A 41 -14.87 -2.63 5.16
N ALA A 42 -14.66 -1.91 6.27
CA ALA A 42 -14.81 -0.46 6.27
C ALA A 42 -13.79 0.26 5.36
N GLU A 43 -12.55 -0.24 5.30
CA GLU A 43 -11.52 0.28 4.38
C GLU A 43 -11.88 -0.01 2.92
N ALA A 44 -12.35 -1.21 2.60
CA ALA A 44 -12.78 -1.58 1.26
C ALA A 44 -13.94 -0.68 0.78
N ALA A 45 -14.93 -0.43 1.63
CA ALA A 45 -16.04 0.49 1.34
C ALA A 45 -15.56 1.93 1.11
N TRP A 46 -14.62 2.42 1.94
CA TRP A 46 -14.04 3.76 1.78
C TRP A 46 -13.26 3.90 0.46
N ILE A 47 -12.45 2.91 0.09
CA ILE A 47 -11.69 2.92 -1.18
C ILE A 47 -12.65 2.82 -2.37
N SER A 48 -13.61 1.89 -2.36
CA SER A 48 -14.62 1.73 -3.41
C SER A 48 -15.37 3.04 -3.67
N SER A 49 -15.85 3.69 -2.60
CA SER A 49 -16.56 4.98 -2.71
C SER A 49 -15.64 6.12 -3.17
N SER A 50 -14.38 6.13 -2.76
CA SER A 50 -13.39 7.10 -3.21
C SER A 50 -13.08 6.94 -4.71
N ILE A 51 -12.92 5.71 -5.21
CA ILE A 51 -12.70 5.44 -6.63
C ILE A 51 -13.90 5.86 -7.47
N ALA A 52 -15.12 5.56 -6.99
CA ALA A 52 -16.36 5.97 -7.63
C ALA A 52 -16.48 7.50 -7.75
N LEU A 53 -16.02 8.25 -6.74
CA LEU A 53 -16.00 9.71 -6.77
C LEU A 53 -15.15 10.27 -7.93
N TYR A 54 -14.08 9.57 -8.30
CA TYR A 54 -13.21 9.92 -9.43
C TYR A 54 -13.64 9.31 -10.76
N GLY A 55 -14.81 8.66 -10.81
CA GLY A 55 -15.39 8.05 -12.01
C GLY A 55 -14.85 6.67 -12.35
N GLY A 56 -14.14 6.01 -11.43
CA GLY A 56 -13.76 4.60 -11.56
C GLY A 56 -14.87 3.65 -11.12
N ASP A 57 -14.72 2.38 -11.45
CA ASP A 57 -15.58 1.29 -10.99
C ASP A 57 -14.71 0.21 -10.32
N ALA A 58 -14.83 0.09 -9.01
CA ALA A 58 -14.11 -0.87 -8.20
C ALA A 58 -15.06 -1.38 -7.11
N PRO A 59 -15.78 -2.49 -7.36
CA PRO A 59 -16.70 -3.07 -6.38
C PRO A 59 -15.99 -3.40 -5.07
N GLU A 60 -16.67 -3.18 -3.94
CA GLU A 60 -16.14 -3.45 -2.59
C GLU A 60 -15.53 -4.86 -2.44
N PRO A 61 -16.11 -5.96 -2.95
CA PRO A 61 -15.48 -7.29 -2.88
C PRO A 61 -14.13 -7.37 -3.61
N LEU A 62 -13.99 -6.69 -4.75
CA LEU A 62 -12.73 -6.65 -5.48
C LEU A 62 -11.66 -5.89 -4.68
N VAL A 63 -12.04 -4.79 -4.04
CA VAL A 63 -11.13 -4.03 -3.20
C VAL A 63 -10.66 -4.87 -2.01
N GLU A 64 -11.56 -5.64 -1.39
CA GLU A 64 -11.20 -6.56 -0.30
C GLU A 64 -10.17 -7.61 -0.76
N GLU A 65 -10.37 -8.21 -1.93
CA GLU A 65 -9.41 -9.16 -2.53
C GLU A 65 -8.04 -8.51 -2.80
N ILE A 66 -8.03 -7.25 -3.28
CA ILE A 66 -6.79 -6.49 -3.50
C ILE A 66 -6.06 -6.23 -2.18
N LEU A 67 -6.77 -5.86 -1.12
CA LEU A 67 -6.18 -5.61 0.20
C LEU A 67 -5.60 -6.90 0.80
N GLU A 68 -6.30 -8.03 0.62
CA GLU A 68 -5.78 -9.35 1.02
C GLU A 68 -4.51 -9.73 0.25
N LEU A 69 -4.50 -9.52 -1.07
CA LEU A 69 -3.31 -9.74 -1.89
C LEU A 69 -2.15 -8.82 -1.48
N HIS A 70 -2.45 -7.56 -1.15
CA HIS A 70 -1.44 -6.60 -0.71
C HIS A 70 -0.79 -7.03 0.60
N ARG A 71 -1.57 -7.55 1.55
CA ARG A 71 -1.03 -8.14 2.79
C ARG A 71 -0.05 -9.27 2.48
N HIS A 72 -0.44 -10.22 1.63
CA HIS A 72 0.45 -11.31 1.22
C HIS A 72 1.73 -10.83 0.53
N TYR A 73 1.65 -9.77 -0.27
CA TYR A 73 2.82 -9.14 -0.86
C TYR A 73 3.78 -8.59 0.19
N LEU A 74 3.27 -7.94 1.25
CA LEU A 74 4.09 -7.40 2.34
C LEU A 74 4.68 -8.49 3.25
N GLU A 75 3.98 -9.60 3.45
CA GLU A 75 4.46 -10.78 4.19
C GLU A 75 5.60 -11.50 3.47
N THR A 76 5.61 -11.43 2.13
CA THR A 76 6.66 -12.02 1.32
C THR A 76 7.95 -11.25 1.60
N PRO A 77 9.01 -11.89 2.16
CA PRO A 77 10.31 -11.25 2.30
C PRO A 77 10.66 -10.70 0.93
N PRO A 78 11.10 -9.44 0.80
CA PRO A 78 11.49 -8.90 -0.49
C PRO A 78 12.45 -9.93 -1.06
N ALA A 79 12.04 -10.59 -2.16
CA ALA A 79 12.90 -11.55 -2.82
C ALA A 79 14.20 -10.80 -2.92
N ARG A 80 15.26 -11.25 -2.21
CA ARG A 80 16.54 -10.60 -2.32
C ARG A 80 16.70 -10.53 -3.83
N ALA A 81 16.82 -9.33 -4.37
CA ALA A 81 17.39 -9.13 -5.68
C ALA A 81 18.83 -9.63 -5.54
N THR A 82 18.96 -10.94 -5.36
CA THR A 82 20.14 -11.67 -5.69
C THR A 82 20.28 -11.32 -7.15
N ALA A 83 21.43 -10.79 -7.51
CA ALA A 83 21.83 -10.71 -8.91
C ALA A 83 21.79 -12.10 -9.61
N GLU A 84 21.42 -13.15 -8.87
CA GLU A 84 21.25 -14.54 -9.24
C GLU A 84 19.78 -14.91 -9.60
N GLY A 85 18.81 -14.00 -9.45
CA GLY A 85 17.38 -14.27 -9.68
C GLY A 85 16.79 -13.76 -11.00
N TYR A 86 17.58 -13.04 -11.80
CA TYR A 86 17.34 -12.93 -13.24
C TYR A 86 18.40 -13.79 -13.90
N GLU A 87 18.18 -15.11 -13.93
CA GLU A 87 18.78 -15.90 -14.99
C GLU A 87 18.35 -15.20 -16.28
N ARG A 88 19.29 -14.51 -16.90
CA ARG A 88 19.11 -14.01 -18.26
C ARG A 88 18.76 -15.25 -19.05
N LEU A 89 17.49 -15.37 -19.44
CA LEU A 89 17.05 -16.38 -20.41
C LEU A 89 18.10 -16.36 -21.51
N ASP A 90 18.84 -17.46 -21.66
CA ASP A 90 19.78 -17.60 -22.75
C ASP A 90 18.92 -17.44 -24.01
N PRO A 91 19.26 -16.58 -24.98
CA PRO A 91 18.53 -16.47 -26.22
C PRO A 91 18.28 -17.84 -26.90
N ALA A 92 19.10 -18.85 -26.60
CA ALA A 92 18.91 -20.23 -27.03
C ALA A 92 17.70 -20.95 -26.41
N ASP A 93 17.22 -20.53 -25.24
CA ASP A 93 16.06 -21.13 -24.55
C ASP A 93 14.73 -20.48 -24.97
N ILE A 94 14.77 -19.41 -25.78
CA ILE A 94 13.58 -18.69 -26.27
C ILE A 94 12.92 -19.42 -27.46
N ASP A 95 13.62 -20.34 -28.12
CA ASP A 95 13.08 -21.09 -29.27
C ASP A 95 11.99 -22.11 -28.88
N ASP A 96 11.88 -22.49 -27.60
CA ASP A 96 10.88 -23.45 -27.08
C ASP A 96 9.73 -22.79 -26.28
N ALA A 97 9.66 -21.45 -26.25
CA ALA A 97 8.55 -20.75 -25.62
C ALA A 97 7.23 -21.06 -26.36
N PRO A 98 6.13 -21.38 -25.65
CA PRO A 98 4.83 -21.53 -26.30
C PRO A 98 4.51 -20.22 -27.05
N ASP A 99 4.07 -20.34 -28.31
CA ASP A 99 3.66 -19.21 -29.16
C ASP A 99 2.46 -18.49 -28.52
N LEU A 100 2.76 -17.58 -27.60
CA LEU A 100 1.80 -16.70 -26.94
C LEU A 100 1.50 -15.53 -27.88
N GLY A 101 0.94 -15.82 -29.05
CA GLY A 101 0.31 -14.85 -29.96
C GLY A 101 1.19 -13.65 -30.31
N SER A 102 1.81 -13.69 -31.49
CA SER A 102 2.58 -12.57 -32.05
C SER A 102 1.95 -11.18 -31.80
N ALA A 103 2.80 -10.18 -31.51
CA ALA A 103 2.54 -8.80 -31.09
C ALA A 103 1.48 -7.97 -31.86
N ARG A 104 0.77 -8.54 -32.83
CA ARG A 104 -0.33 -7.92 -33.56
C ARG A 104 -1.63 -7.80 -32.75
N GLU A 105 -1.79 -8.54 -31.65
CA GLU A 105 -3.02 -8.47 -30.84
C GLU A 105 -3.03 -7.28 -29.85
N ILE A 106 -1.86 -6.75 -29.49
CA ILE A 106 -1.74 -5.57 -28.59
C ILE A 106 -2.18 -4.28 -29.30
N GLU A 107 -1.96 -4.16 -30.61
CA GLU A 107 -2.37 -2.97 -31.40
C GLU A 107 -3.91 -2.82 -31.50
N ALA A 108 -4.68 -3.89 -31.24
CA ALA A 108 -6.14 -3.83 -31.25
C ALA A 108 -6.73 -3.17 -29.99
N ILE A 109 -5.98 -3.14 -28.88
CA ILE A 109 -6.43 -2.53 -27.62
C ILE A 109 -6.29 -0.99 -27.66
N ASP A 110 -5.25 -0.49 -28.33
CA ASP A 110 -4.99 0.95 -28.46
C ASP A 110 -6.05 1.67 -29.33
N ALA A 111 -6.75 0.94 -30.20
CA ALA A 111 -7.80 1.48 -31.06
C ALA A 111 -9.14 1.75 -30.33
N VAL A 112 -9.35 1.17 -29.13
CA VAL A 112 -10.61 1.34 -28.36
C VAL A 112 -10.59 2.61 -27.50
N GLU A 113 -9.42 3.23 -27.29
CA GLU A 113 -9.23 4.36 -26.36
C GLU A 113 -9.37 5.76 -27.00
N ALA A 114 -9.97 5.87 -28.19
CA ALA A 114 -10.36 7.16 -28.75
C ALA A 114 -11.66 7.71 -28.12
N HIS A 115 -11.69 7.89 -26.79
CA HIS A 115 -12.75 8.63 -26.10
C HIS A 115 -12.37 10.12 -26.04
N PRO A 116 -13.23 11.06 -26.50
CA PRO A 116 -12.86 12.46 -26.57
C PRO A 116 -12.63 13.05 -25.17
N ALA A 117 -11.45 13.64 -24.98
CA ALA A 117 -11.04 14.34 -23.77
C ALA A 117 -12.11 15.30 -23.25
N ARG A 118 -12.56 15.09 -22.00
CA ARG A 118 -13.41 16.07 -21.30
C ARG A 118 -12.57 17.31 -20.94
N SER A 119 -13.11 18.48 -21.30
CA SER A 119 -12.53 19.80 -21.10
C SER A 119 -12.29 20.13 -19.61
N PRO A 120 -11.13 20.72 -19.24
CA PRO A 120 -10.75 21.03 -17.85
C PRO A 120 -11.37 22.35 -17.33
N ARG A 121 -12.67 22.55 -17.53
CA ARG A 121 -13.38 23.77 -17.08
C ARG A 121 -14.63 23.42 -16.29
N ASP A 122 -14.45 23.01 -15.03
CA ASP A 122 -15.46 23.23 -13.99
C ASP A 122 -14.91 23.13 -12.54
N ALA A 123 -13.63 23.46 -12.34
CA ALA A 123 -13.00 23.48 -11.01
C ALA A 123 -13.24 24.81 -10.27
N THR A 124 -14.46 25.34 -10.32
CA THR A 124 -14.86 26.45 -9.46
C THR A 124 -16.18 26.12 -8.78
N VAL A 125 -16.09 25.86 -7.47
CA VAL A 125 -16.97 26.32 -6.38
C VAL A 125 -16.88 25.29 -5.26
N TYR A 126 -15.88 25.47 -4.39
CA TYR A 126 -15.96 24.99 -3.01
C TYR A 126 -16.39 26.20 -2.18
N GLN A 127 -17.69 26.35 -1.97
CA GLN A 127 -18.22 27.24 -0.94
C GLN A 127 -18.31 26.44 0.35
N ASP A 128 -17.52 26.89 1.31
CA ASP A 128 -17.45 26.45 2.69
C ASP A 128 -18.71 26.90 3.45
N PRO A 129 -19.42 26.01 4.18
CA PRO A 129 -20.33 26.45 5.22
C PRO A 129 -19.76 26.14 6.61
N LEU A 130 -19.64 27.22 7.39
CA LEU A 130 -19.49 27.25 8.86
C LEU A 130 -20.56 26.44 9.58
#